data_AF-A0A0F5P8S2-F1
#
_entry.id   AF-A0A0F5P8S2-F1
#
_cell.length_a   1.000
_cell.length_b   1.000
_cell.length_c   1.000
_cell.angle_alpha   90.00
_cell.angle_beta   90.00
_cell.angle_gamma   90.00
#
_symmetry.space_group_name_H-M   'P 1'
#
loop_
_entity.id
_entity.type
_entity.pdbx_description
1 polymer ?
#
loop_
_entity_poly.entity_id
_entity_poly.type
_entity_poly.pdbx_seq_one_letter_code
_entity_poly.pdbx_strand_id
1 'polypeptide(L)'
;MLSEAAVLLWCAGAVIVMTIAMAKDRSSIGWLLLALLGGPLALAMVLRLPSTGLYAAIVPEPGAMELCPACCEPVRRDRTACRHCGA
;
A
#
# COMPACT_ATOMS: atom_id res chain seq x y z
N MET A 1 -9.87 -36.88 -4.80
CA MET A 1 -10.71 -36.18 -5.78
C MET A 1 -10.88 -34.76 -5.30
N LEU A 2 -10.10 -33.79 -5.82
CA LEU A 2 -10.47 -32.40 -5.61
C LEU A 2 -11.82 -32.20 -6.29
N SER A 3 -12.85 -31.86 -5.53
CA SER A 3 -14.15 -31.55 -6.11
C SER A 3 -14.01 -30.35 -7.03
N GLU A 4 -14.83 -30.28 -8.08
CA GLU A 4 -14.88 -29.13 -9.00
C GLU A 4 -15.09 -27.83 -8.21
N ALA A 5 -15.87 -27.90 -7.12
CA ALA A 5 -16.08 -26.81 -6.18
C ALA A 5 -14.78 -26.34 -5.49
N ALA A 6 -13.87 -27.25 -5.13
CA ALA A 6 -12.61 -26.89 -4.48
C ALA A 6 -11.68 -26.12 -5.43
N VAL A 7 -11.67 -26.50 -6.71
CA VAL A 7 -10.88 -25.81 -7.75
C VAL A 7 -11.46 -24.42 -8.01
N LEU A 8 -12.79 -24.29 -8.13
CA LEU A 8 -13.46 -23.00 -8.31
C LEU A 8 -13.20 -22.05 -7.13
N LEU A 9 -13.30 -22.55 -5.90
CA LEU A 9 -13.02 -21.76 -4.70
C LEU A 9 -11.55 -21.30 -4.65
N TRP A 10 -10.62 -22.17 -5.05
CA TRP A 10 -9.19 -21.83 -5.13
C TRP A 10 -8.93 -20.72 -6.14
N CYS A 11 -9.48 -20.84 -7.36
CA CYS A 11 -9.36 -19.82 -8.40
C CYS A 11 -10.00 -18.49 -7.97
N ALA A 12 -11.18 -18.52 -7.34
CA ALA A 12 -11.82 -17.32 -6.80
C ALA A 12 -10.94 -16.65 -5.73
N GLY A 13 -10.33 -17.44 -4.84
CA GLY A 13 -9.36 -16.95 -3.87
C GLY A 13 -8.16 -16.25 -4.50
N ALA A 14 -7.61 -16.78 -5.60
CA ALA A 14 -6.51 -16.16 -6.32
C ALA A 14 -6.88 -14.81 -6.93
N VAL A 15 -8.10 -14.69 -7.47
CA VAL A 15 -8.61 -13.40 -8.00
C VAL A 15 -8.76 -12.37 -6.88
N ILE A 16 -9.23 -12.77 -5.69
CA ILE A 16 -9.33 -11.88 -4.52
C ILE A 16 -7.94 -11.38 -4.10
N VAL A 17 -6.93 -12.24 -4.06
CA VAL A 17 -5.54 -11.83 -3.74
C VAL A 17 -5.02 -10.83 -4.77
N MET A 18 -5.31 -11.04 -6.06
CA MET A 18 -4.93 -10.14 -7.14
C MET A 18 -5.57 -8.75 -6.98
N THR A 19 -6.87 -8.66 -6.65
CA THR A 19 -7.53 -7.36 -6.46
C THR A 19 -6.99 -6.60 -5.25
N ILE A 20 -6.66 -7.29 -4.16
CA ILE A 20 -6.02 -6.69 -2.98
C ILE A 20 -4.60 -6.19 -3.33
N ALA A 21 -3.85 -6.94 -4.13
CA ALA A 21 -2.54 -6.51 -4.61
C ALA A 21 -2.61 -5.27 -5.49
N MET A 22 -3.61 -5.17 -6.37
CA MET A 22 -3.86 -3.97 -7.19
C MET A 22 -4.16 -2.75 -6.34
N ALA A 23 -5.02 -2.89 -5.33
CA ALA A 23 -5.35 -1.81 -4.40
C ALA A 23 -4.13 -1.32 -3.57
N LYS A 24 -3.09 -2.16 -3.45
CA LYS A 24 -1.85 -1.85 -2.74
C LYS A 24 -0.72 -1.34 -3.66
N ASP A 25 -1.01 -1.05 -4.94
CA ASP A 25 -0.01 -0.66 -5.95
C ASP A 25 1.15 -1.66 -6.08
N ARG A 26 0.82 -2.96 -5.99
CA ARG A 26 1.76 -4.07 -6.18
C ARG A 26 1.44 -4.82 -7.48
N SER A 27 2.41 -5.59 -7.98
CA SER A 27 2.25 -6.37 -9.22
C SER A 27 1.12 -7.40 -9.13
N SER A 28 -0.04 -7.13 -9.76
CA SER A 28 -1.21 -8.03 -9.79
C SER A 28 -0.87 -9.40 -10.31
N ILE A 29 -0.20 -9.45 -11.46
CA ILE A 29 0.09 -10.69 -12.17
C ILE A 29 1.04 -11.57 -11.32
N GLY A 30 2.03 -10.95 -10.67
CA GLY A 30 2.91 -11.65 -9.74
C GLY A 30 2.16 -12.23 -8.55
N TRP A 31 1.25 -11.45 -7.95
CA TRP A 31 0.44 -11.89 -6.81
C TRP A 31 -0.64 -12.92 -7.18
N LEU A 32 -1.18 -12.87 -8.40
CA LEU A 32 -2.11 -13.87 -8.93
C LEU A 32 -1.42 -15.23 -9.08
N LEU A 33 -0.23 -15.26 -9.69
CA LEU A 33 0.58 -16.47 -9.83
C LEU A 33 0.96 -17.04 -8.45
N LEU A 34 1.40 -16.16 -7.53
CA LEU A 34 1.69 -16.53 -6.15
C LEU A 34 0.48 -17.11 -5.42
N ALA A 35 -0.71 -16.57 -5.62
CA ALA A 35 -1.94 -17.10 -5.02
C ALA A 35 -2.39 -18.41 -5.69
N LEU A 36 -2.14 -18.58 -6.98
CA LEU A 36 -2.46 -19.82 -7.68
C LEU A 36 -1.57 -20.99 -7.21
N LEU A 37 -0.27 -20.74 -6.97
CA LEU A 37 0.69 -21.75 -6.48
C LEU A 37 0.66 -21.90 -4.94
N GLY A 38 0.55 -20.79 -4.21
CA GLY A 38 0.66 -20.74 -2.75
C GLY A 38 -0.68 -20.76 -2.01
N GLY A 39 -1.79 -20.62 -2.73
CA GLY A 39 -3.14 -20.65 -2.17
C GLY A 39 -3.36 -19.59 -1.07
N PRO A 40 -3.93 -19.97 0.08
CA PRO A 40 -4.28 -19.03 1.15
C PRO A 40 -3.06 -18.33 1.79
N LEU A 41 -1.85 -18.87 1.63
CA LEU A 41 -0.63 -18.25 2.16
C LEU A 41 -0.35 -16.89 1.49
N ALA A 42 -0.62 -16.77 0.19
CA ALA A 42 -0.45 -15.52 -0.54
C ALA A 42 -1.41 -14.42 -0.04
N LEU A 43 -2.62 -14.81 0.37
CA LEU A 43 -3.59 -13.89 0.98
C LEU A 43 -3.09 -13.33 2.32
N ALA A 44 -2.54 -14.18 3.18
CA ALA A 44 -1.98 -13.75 4.47
C ALA A 44 -0.80 -12.78 4.28
N MET A 45 0.05 -13.01 3.28
CA MET A 45 1.13 -12.08 2.95
C MET A 45 0.58 -10.74 2.42
N VAL A 46 -0.26 -10.75 1.38
CA VAL A 46 -0.72 -9.49 0.76
C VAL A 46 -1.45 -8.58 1.76
N LEU A 47 -2.17 -9.15 2.73
CA LEU A 47 -2.85 -8.40 3.79
C LEU A 47 -1.87 -7.69 4.73
N ARG A 48 -0.80 -8.37 5.16
CA ARG A 48 0.21 -7.82 6.09
C ARG A 48 1.11 -6.78 5.45
N LEU A 49 1.33 -6.88 4.14
CA LEU A 49 2.26 -5.98 3.46
C LEU A 49 1.62 -4.59 3.24
N PRO A 50 2.35 -3.49 3.52
CA PRO A 50 1.87 -2.13 3.27
C PRO A 50 1.76 -1.86 1.76
N SER A 51 0.95 -0.86 1.39
CA SER A 51 0.91 -0.38 0.01
C SER A 51 2.25 0.22 -0.39
N THR A 52 2.65 -0.01 -1.65
CA THR A 52 3.89 0.54 -2.24
C THR A 52 3.63 1.75 -3.12
N GLY A 53 2.37 2.19 -3.20
CA GLY A 53 1.97 3.34 -4.00
C GLY A 53 2.64 4.62 -3.51
N LEU A 54 2.88 5.54 -4.44
CA LEU A 54 3.50 6.84 -4.17
C LEU A 54 2.79 7.57 -3.01
N TYR A 55 1.47 7.44 -2.92
CA TYR A 55 0.65 8.01 -1.84
C TYR A 55 0.95 7.42 -0.44
N ALA A 56 1.38 6.17 -0.36
CA ALA A 56 1.75 5.52 0.90
C ALA A 56 3.06 6.09 1.48
N ALA A 57 3.97 6.55 0.62
CA ALA A 57 5.19 7.25 1.02
C ALA A 57 4.96 8.72 1.38
N ILE A 58 3.82 9.30 0.98
CA ILE A 58 3.50 10.71 1.17
C ILE A 58 2.70 10.94 2.45
N VAL A 59 2.21 9.90 3.15
CA VAL A 59 1.59 10.10 4.48
C VAL A 59 2.67 10.68 5.39
N PRO A 60 2.65 12.00 5.69
CA PRO A 60 3.61 12.58 6.59
C PRO A 60 3.31 11.96 7.95
N GLU A 61 4.34 11.59 8.72
CA GLU A 61 4.11 11.23 10.12
C GLU A 61 3.22 12.31 10.78
N PRO A 62 2.24 11.94 11.61
CA PRO A 62 1.44 12.93 12.31
C PRO A 62 2.38 13.83 13.13
N GLY A 63 2.50 15.10 12.74
CA GLY A 63 3.48 16.06 13.30
C GLY A 63 4.69 16.38 12.42
N ALA A 64 4.78 15.83 11.20
CA ALA A 64 5.80 16.19 10.22
C ALA A 64 5.55 17.57 9.57
N MET A 65 4.39 18.17 9.80
CA MET A 65 4.07 19.53 9.38
C MET A 65 3.84 20.45 10.59
N GLU A 66 4.37 21.66 10.53
CA GLU A 66 4.19 22.71 11.53
C GLU A 66 3.92 24.07 10.86
N LEU A 67 3.52 25.07 11.64
CA LEU A 67 3.34 26.45 11.15
C LEU A 67 4.67 27.19 11.26
N CYS A 68 5.04 27.97 10.24
CA CYS A 68 6.18 28.86 10.32
C CYS A 68 6.00 29.94 11.42
N PRO A 69 6.98 30.16 12.32
CA PRO A 69 6.86 31.21 13.33
C PRO A 69 6.90 32.63 12.76
N ALA A 70 7.39 32.80 11.53
CA ALA A 70 7.52 34.10 10.88
C ALA A 70 6.31 34.45 9.99
N CYS A 71 5.82 33.51 9.17
CA CYS A 71 4.75 33.77 8.21
C CYS A 71 3.47 32.95 8.44
N CYS A 72 3.43 32.11 9.47
CA CYS A 72 2.28 31.25 9.82
C CYS A 72 1.80 30.32 8.70
N GLU A 73 2.65 30.03 7.70
CA GLU A 73 2.31 29.11 6.62
C GLU A 73 2.66 27.66 7.01
N PRO A 74 1.86 26.65 6.62
CA PRO A 74 2.18 25.24 6.83
C PRO A 74 3.41 24.81 6.03
N VAL A 75 4.32 24.15 6.73
CA VAL A 75 5.60 23.66 6.22
C VAL A 75 5.92 22.27 6.74
N ARG A 76 7.01 21.66 6.27
CA ARG A 76 7.61 20.51 6.96
C ARG A 76 8.42 20.97 8.17
N ARG A 77 8.37 20.20 9.25
CA ARG A 77 9.08 20.44 10.52
C ARG A 77 10.60 20.30 10.41
N ASP A 78 11.07 19.54 9.43
CA ASP A 78 12.49 19.33 9.13
C ASP A 78 13.06 20.38 8.17
N ARG A 79 12.33 21.47 7.88
CA ARG A 79 12.82 22.49 6.96
C ARG A 79 14.01 23.26 7.57
N THR A 80 15.06 23.47 6.77
CA THR A 80 16.15 24.39 7.14
C THR A 80 15.79 25.85 6.84
N ALA A 81 14.87 26.09 5.91
CA ALA A 81 14.34 27.41 5.56
C ALA A 81 12.89 27.30 5.06
N CYS A 82 12.06 28.29 5.36
CA CYS A 82 10.70 28.36 4.83
C CYS A 82 10.69 28.73 3.34
N ARG A 83 9.95 27.98 2.50
CA ARG A 83 9.81 28.28 1.06
C ARG A 83 9.09 29.60 0.76
N HIS A 84 8.32 30.13 1.71
CA HIS A 84 7.52 31.35 1.51
C HIS A 84 8.26 32.60 1.98
N CYS A 85 8.80 32.59 3.20
CA CYS A 85 9.48 33.76 3.76
C CYS A 85 11.02 33.65 3.78
N GLY A 86 11.59 32.48 3.49
CA GLY A 86 13.03 32.24 3.53
C GLY A 86 13.63 32.16 4.94
N ALA A 87 12.82 32.35 5.99
CA ALA A 87 13.22 32.30 7.40
C ALA A 87 13.02 30.93 8.05
#